data_AF-A0A427TA08-F1
#
_entry.id   AF-A0A427TA08-F1
#
_cell.length_a   1.000
_cell.length_b   1.000
_cell.length_c   1.000
_cell.angle_alpha   90.00
_cell.angle_beta   90.00
_cell.angle_gamma   90.00
#
_symmetry.space_group_name_H-M   'P 1'
#
loop_
_entity.id
_entity.type
_entity.pdbx_description
1 polymer ?
#
loop_
_entity_poly.entity_id
_entity_poly.type
_entity_poly.pdbx_seq_one_letter_code
_entity_poly.pdbx_strand_id
1 'polypeptide(L)'
;MSVTTDARPFSATLRASTLEVHEKANYSTYMRALLGGELSQAGYTQLAIQYYFIYGAIEAASDAMAGHPVGGEFVFDELRRLPNLERDLAHLVGPDWRTTIAPLASTQAYVERVREASTWAGGYVAHHYTRYLGDIAGGQAIRRLLERQYDVAEAGALFYHFDEIGSAPRFRDQYRAKLDNAPWDEAERARVIDETLVAFECNVAVFDELARRLDEYRAA
;
A
#
# COMPACT_ATOMS: atom_id res chain seq x y z
N MET A 1 30.11 10.94 29.36
CA MET A 1 29.95 10.42 27.99
C MET A 1 28.79 11.16 27.37
N SER A 2 29.03 11.96 26.33
CA SER A 2 27.98 12.68 25.63
C SER A 2 27.17 11.67 24.83
N VAL A 3 25.94 11.40 25.25
CA VAL A 3 24.97 10.67 24.43
C VAL A 3 24.58 11.63 23.31
N THR A 4 25.26 11.53 22.18
CA THR A 4 24.72 12.07 20.91
C THR A 4 23.51 11.23 20.58
N THR A 5 22.33 11.69 21.02
CA THR A 5 21.06 11.29 20.43
C THR A 5 21.19 11.58 18.94
N ASP A 6 21.16 10.55 18.09
CA ASP A 6 21.10 10.77 16.65
C ASP A 6 19.83 11.59 16.39
N ALA A 7 20.00 12.89 16.12
CA ALA A 7 18.93 13.88 16.06
C ALA A 7 18.06 13.75 14.79
N ARG A 8 18.11 12.57 14.16
CA ARG A 8 17.39 12.27 12.94
C ARG A 8 15.91 12.06 13.25
N PRO A 9 14.99 12.72 12.53
CA PRO A 9 13.56 12.47 12.65
C PRO A 9 13.24 10.99 12.39
N PHE A 10 12.28 10.43 13.15
CA PHE A 10 11.94 9.01 13.05
C PHE A 10 11.50 8.62 11.64
N SER A 11 10.76 9.48 10.95
CA SER A 11 10.34 9.28 9.56
C SER A 11 11.52 9.13 8.59
N ALA A 12 12.63 9.83 8.84
CA ALA A 12 13.86 9.71 8.04
C ALA A 12 14.61 8.42 8.35
N THR A 13 14.66 8.01 9.63
CA THR A 13 15.21 6.70 10.03
C THR A 13 14.40 5.57 9.41
N LEU A 14 13.07 5.58 9.54
CA LEU A 14 12.17 4.57 8.98
C LEU A 14 12.37 4.43 7.46
N ARG A 15 12.39 5.55 6.74
CA ARG A 15 12.64 5.56 5.29
C ARG A 15 14.00 4.96 4.91
N ALA A 16 15.05 5.29 5.67
CA ALA A 16 16.38 4.75 5.42
C ALA A 16 16.44 3.24 5.67
N SER A 17 15.83 2.77 6.75
CA SER A 17 15.79 1.36 7.12
C SER A 17 15.03 0.50 6.09
N THR A 18 14.04 1.06 5.41
CA THR A 18 13.21 0.31 4.44
C THR A 18 13.66 0.46 2.99
N LEU A 19 14.78 1.15 2.72
CA LEU A 19 15.17 1.52 1.35
C LEU A 19 15.37 0.30 0.45
N GLU A 20 16.13 -0.70 0.91
CA GLU A 20 16.46 -1.90 0.13
C GLU A 20 15.21 -2.71 -0.23
N VAL A 21 14.32 -2.95 0.75
CA VAL A 21 13.10 -3.73 0.52
C VAL A 21 12.08 -2.94 -0.33
N HIS A 22 12.04 -1.62 -0.20
CA HIS A 22 11.25 -0.75 -1.08
C HIS A 22 11.74 -0.82 -2.54
N GLU A 23 13.06 -0.81 -2.77
CA GLU A 23 13.63 -1.02 -4.11
C GLU A 23 13.27 -2.40 -4.66
N LYS A 24 13.39 -3.46 -3.85
CA LYS A 24 12.97 -4.82 -4.24
C LYS A 24 11.50 -4.88 -4.68
N ALA A 25 10.60 -4.21 -3.96
CA ALA A 25 9.18 -4.15 -4.31
C ALA A 25 8.95 -3.43 -5.65
N ASN A 26 9.55 -2.26 -5.83
CA ASN A 26 9.40 -1.44 -7.06
C ASN A 26 10.00 -2.10 -8.30
N TYR A 27 11.09 -2.85 -8.14
CA TYR A 27 11.76 -3.56 -9.22
C TYR A 27 11.37 -5.04 -9.33
N SER A 28 10.31 -5.46 -8.62
CA SER A 28 9.75 -6.80 -8.77
C SER A 28 9.37 -7.09 -10.22
N THR A 29 9.51 -8.35 -10.65
CA THR A 29 9.27 -8.76 -12.04
C THR A 29 7.89 -8.33 -12.53
N TYR A 30 6.87 -8.50 -11.68
CA TYR A 30 5.50 -8.13 -12.01
C TYR A 30 5.32 -6.62 -12.16
N MET A 31 5.84 -5.81 -11.22
CA MET A 31 5.74 -4.36 -11.31
C MET A 31 6.53 -3.80 -12.50
N ARG A 32 7.67 -4.39 -12.85
CA ARG A 32 8.42 -4.03 -14.06
C ARG A 32 7.62 -4.31 -15.33
N ALA A 33 6.99 -5.48 -15.44
CA ALA A 33 6.15 -5.81 -16.58
C ALA A 33 4.93 -4.87 -16.67
N LEU A 34 4.28 -4.58 -15.54
CA LEU A 34 3.16 -3.64 -15.49
C LEU A 34 3.61 -2.25 -15.94
N LEU A 35 4.64 -1.69 -15.32
CA LEU A 35 5.14 -0.34 -15.59
C LEU A 35 5.76 -0.19 -16.99
N GLY A 36 6.28 -1.28 -17.54
CA GLY A 36 6.78 -1.35 -18.92
C GLY A 36 5.68 -1.46 -19.96
N GLY A 37 4.41 -1.58 -19.55
CA GLY A 37 3.30 -1.80 -20.48
C GLY A 37 3.31 -3.18 -21.12
N GLU A 38 3.90 -4.18 -20.47
CA GLU A 38 4.01 -5.54 -21.00
C GLU A 38 2.82 -6.42 -20.58
N LEU A 39 1.92 -5.92 -19.74
CA LEU A 39 0.73 -6.64 -19.26
C LEU A 39 -0.54 -6.12 -19.95
N SER A 40 -1.47 -7.05 -20.20
CA SER A 40 -2.85 -6.78 -20.58
C SER A 40 -3.67 -6.23 -19.41
N GLN A 41 -4.87 -5.70 -19.70
CA GLN A 41 -5.81 -5.24 -18.67
C GLN A 41 -6.18 -6.37 -17.71
N ALA A 42 -6.29 -7.61 -18.19
CA ALA A 42 -6.53 -8.79 -17.35
C ALA A 42 -5.38 -9.00 -16.34
N GLY A 43 -4.13 -8.75 -16.77
CA GLY A 43 -2.97 -8.74 -15.90
C GLY A 43 -3.12 -7.74 -14.76
N TYR A 44 -3.29 -6.46 -15.08
CA TYR A 44 -3.51 -5.42 -14.08
C TYR A 44 -4.72 -5.71 -13.15
N THR A 45 -5.80 -6.27 -13.70
CA THR A 45 -6.98 -6.66 -12.93
C THR A 45 -6.62 -7.63 -11.79
N GLN A 46 -5.70 -8.57 -12.01
CA GLN A 46 -5.25 -9.48 -10.94
C GLN A 46 -4.61 -8.73 -9.76
N LEU A 47 -3.86 -7.67 -10.04
CA LEU A 47 -3.28 -6.83 -8.99
C LEU A 47 -4.35 -6.04 -8.24
N ALA A 48 -5.29 -5.42 -8.95
CA ALA A 48 -6.39 -4.68 -8.35
C ALA A 48 -7.24 -5.57 -7.41
N ILE A 49 -7.45 -6.84 -7.78
CA ILE A 49 -8.11 -7.83 -6.94
C ILE A 49 -7.35 -8.02 -5.62
N GLN A 50 -6.02 -8.19 -5.65
CA GLN A 50 -5.26 -8.41 -4.42
C GLN A 50 -5.30 -7.16 -3.52
N TYR A 51 -5.23 -5.97 -4.11
CA TYR A 51 -5.37 -4.73 -3.38
C TYR A 51 -6.72 -4.63 -2.67
N TYR A 52 -7.83 -5.03 -3.28
CA TYR A 52 -9.13 -5.03 -2.59
C TYR A 52 -9.08 -5.76 -1.23
N PHE A 53 -8.46 -6.93 -1.17
CA PHE A 53 -8.35 -7.68 0.09
C PHE A 53 -7.38 -7.00 1.08
N ILE A 54 -6.23 -6.52 0.61
CA ILE A 54 -5.21 -5.88 1.47
C ILE A 54 -5.75 -4.58 2.07
N TYR A 55 -6.35 -3.70 1.26
CA TYR A 55 -6.95 -2.46 1.75
C TYR A 55 -8.19 -2.74 2.59
N GLY A 56 -8.92 -3.82 2.32
CA GLY A 56 -9.96 -4.35 3.20
C GLY A 56 -9.48 -4.54 4.64
N ALA A 57 -8.31 -5.16 4.79
CA ALA A 57 -7.71 -5.40 6.10
C ALA A 57 -7.18 -4.12 6.76
N ILE A 58 -6.50 -3.27 5.98
CA ILE A 58 -5.90 -2.03 6.49
C ILE A 58 -6.99 -1.04 6.91
N GLU A 59 -8.04 -0.85 6.11
CA GLU A 59 -9.12 0.10 6.43
C GLU A 59 -9.98 -0.40 7.60
N ALA A 60 -10.18 -1.71 7.74
CA ALA A 60 -10.81 -2.27 8.95
C ALA A 60 -9.94 -2.03 10.20
N ALA A 61 -8.61 -2.10 10.07
CA ALA A 61 -7.69 -1.73 11.14
C ALA A 61 -7.73 -0.21 11.44
N SER A 62 -7.88 0.63 10.42
CA SER A 62 -8.11 2.08 10.60
C SER A 62 -9.38 2.35 11.41
N ASP A 63 -10.50 1.68 11.08
CA ASP A 63 -11.75 1.81 11.82
C ASP A 63 -11.58 1.42 13.30
N ALA A 64 -10.86 0.33 13.57
CA ALA A 64 -10.56 -0.10 14.93
C ALA A 64 -9.61 0.87 15.68
N MET A 65 -8.72 1.56 14.96
CA MET A 65 -7.74 2.49 15.52
C MET A 65 -8.27 3.92 15.71
N ALA A 66 -9.44 4.27 15.18
CA ALA A 66 -9.97 5.64 15.20
C ALA A 66 -10.03 6.27 16.60
N GLY A 67 -10.27 5.46 17.65
CA GLY A 67 -10.29 5.91 19.04
C GLY A 67 -8.96 5.80 19.80
N HIS A 68 -7.91 5.24 19.18
CA HIS A 68 -6.63 5.01 19.85
C HIS A 68 -5.80 6.30 19.89
N PRO A 69 -5.19 6.69 21.04
CA PRO A 69 -4.52 8.00 21.20
C PRO A 69 -3.36 8.24 20.22
N VAL A 70 -2.63 7.19 19.85
CA VAL A 70 -1.57 7.27 18.82
C VAL A 70 -2.06 6.83 17.45
N GLY A 71 -2.60 5.61 17.31
CA GLY A 71 -3.08 5.07 16.01
C GLY A 71 -4.15 5.92 15.32
N GLY A 72 -5.07 6.53 16.08
CA GLY A 72 -6.14 7.37 15.55
C GLY A 72 -5.63 8.61 14.81
N GLU A 73 -4.45 9.13 15.18
CA GLU A 73 -3.79 10.23 14.47
C GLU A 73 -3.40 9.87 13.03
N PHE A 74 -3.28 8.57 12.72
CA PHE A 74 -2.94 8.03 11.40
C PHE A 74 -4.15 7.46 10.68
N VAL A 75 -5.37 7.70 11.16
CA VAL A 75 -6.60 7.40 10.43
C VAL A 75 -6.94 8.61 9.56
N PHE A 76 -6.88 8.43 8.25
CA PHE A 76 -7.16 9.48 7.27
C PHE A 76 -8.26 8.99 6.31
N ASP A 77 -9.44 9.57 6.40
CA ASP A 77 -10.56 9.17 5.55
C ASP A 77 -10.28 9.50 4.08
N GLU A 78 -9.56 10.60 3.81
CA GLU A 78 -9.13 11.01 2.47
C GLU A 78 -8.18 10.00 1.78
N LEU A 79 -7.64 9.04 2.53
CA LEU A 79 -6.79 7.97 2.01
C LEU A 79 -7.56 6.70 1.67
N ARG A 80 -8.81 6.52 2.11
CA ARG A 80 -9.56 5.27 1.84
C ARG A 80 -9.60 4.95 0.35
N ARG A 81 -9.31 3.70 0.01
CA ARG A 81 -9.20 3.17 -1.36
C ARG A 81 -10.33 2.24 -1.70
N LEU A 82 -10.92 1.55 -0.73
CA LEU A 82 -11.98 0.57 -0.98
C LEU A 82 -13.11 1.10 -1.86
N PRO A 83 -13.72 2.29 -1.62
CA PRO A 83 -14.80 2.78 -2.48
C PRO A 83 -14.40 2.90 -3.96
N ASN A 84 -13.17 3.33 -4.23
CA ASN A 84 -12.64 3.42 -5.60
C ASN A 84 -12.28 2.05 -6.17
N LEU A 85 -11.68 1.15 -5.38
CA LEU A 85 -11.39 -0.23 -5.80
C LEU A 85 -12.66 -1.01 -6.14
N GLU A 86 -13.75 -0.83 -5.40
CA GLU A 86 -15.01 -1.50 -5.69
C GLU A 86 -15.60 -1.06 -7.04
N ARG A 87 -15.47 0.23 -7.37
CA ARG A 87 -15.88 0.78 -8.67
C ARG A 87 -14.97 0.28 -9.79
N ASP A 88 -13.66 0.26 -9.55
CA ASP A 88 -12.69 -0.29 -10.49
C ASP A 88 -12.97 -1.77 -10.77
N LEU A 89 -13.19 -2.60 -9.75
CA LEU A 89 -13.45 -4.03 -9.90
C LEU A 89 -14.79 -4.32 -10.59
N ALA A 90 -15.83 -3.53 -10.33
CA ALA A 90 -17.09 -3.65 -11.05
C ALA A 90 -16.92 -3.41 -12.56
N HIS A 91 -15.99 -2.53 -12.96
CA HIS A 91 -15.65 -2.28 -14.35
C HIS A 91 -14.70 -3.35 -14.93
N LEU A 92 -13.65 -3.71 -14.19
CA LEU A 92 -12.59 -4.60 -14.66
C LEU A 92 -13.01 -6.07 -14.72
N VAL A 93 -13.82 -6.53 -13.76
CA VAL A 93 -14.25 -7.93 -13.62
C VAL A 93 -15.71 -8.11 -14.05
N GLY A 94 -16.55 -7.10 -13.82
CA GLY A 94 -18.00 -7.13 -14.11
C GLY A 94 -18.87 -7.01 -12.86
N PRO A 95 -20.21 -7.00 -13.00
CA PRO A 95 -21.14 -6.71 -11.91
C PRO A 95 -21.06 -7.70 -10.74
N ASP A 96 -20.73 -8.97 -11.02
CA ASP A 96 -20.68 -10.05 -10.02
C ASP A 96 -19.31 -10.20 -9.34
N TRP A 97 -18.41 -9.22 -9.52
CA TRP A 97 -17.01 -9.28 -9.10
C TRP A 97 -16.79 -9.80 -7.68
N ARG A 98 -17.64 -9.39 -6.71
CA ARG A 98 -17.51 -9.81 -5.30
C ARG A 98 -17.52 -11.33 -5.11
N THR A 99 -18.20 -12.06 -5.99
CA THR A 99 -18.33 -13.53 -5.90
C THR A 99 -17.32 -14.28 -6.77
N THR A 100 -16.62 -13.57 -7.67
CA THR A 100 -15.71 -14.17 -8.64
C THR A 100 -14.24 -13.95 -8.30
N ILE A 101 -13.92 -12.92 -7.52
CA ILE A 101 -12.55 -12.64 -7.10
C ILE A 101 -12.13 -13.52 -5.92
N ALA A 102 -10.84 -13.86 -5.86
CA ALA A 102 -10.25 -14.58 -4.75
C ALA A 102 -8.85 -14.04 -4.43
N PRO A 103 -8.46 -14.01 -3.15
CA PRO A 103 -7.10 -13.64 -2.78
C PRO A 103 -6.13 -14.78 -3.09
N LEU A 104 -4.92 -14.42 -3.52
CA LEU A 104 -3.78 -15.33 -3.57
C LEU A 104 -3.37 -15.79 -2.17
N ALA A 105 -2.57 -16.85 -2.07
CA ALA A 105 -2.10 -17.34 -0.78
C ALA A 105 -1.23 -16.28 -0.06
N SER A 106 -0.33 -15.61 -0.79
CA SER A 106 0.44 -14.45 -0.30
C SER A 106 -0.45 -13.28 0.15
N THR A 107 -1.57 -13.06 -0.54
CA THR A 107 -2.52 -11.99 -0.20
C THR A 107 -3.29 -12.32 1.07
N GLN A 108 -3.71 -13.58 1.25
CA GLN A 108 -4.30 -14.04 2.52
C GLN A 108 -3.32 -13.91 3.68
N ALA A 109 -2.06 -14.32 3.48
CA ALA A 109 -1.01 -14.18 4.50
C ALA A 109 -0.78 -12.70 4.85
N TYR A 110 -0.79 -11.80 3.87
CA TYR A 110 -0.67 -10.37 4.12
C TYR A 110 -1.88 -9.83 4.92
N VAL A 111 -3.10 -10.17 4.51
CA VAL A 111 -4.32 -9.78 5.24
C VAL A 111 -4.27 -10.22 6.70
N GLU A 112 -3.82 -11.46 6.96
CA GLU A 112 -3.66 -11.95 8.33
C GLU A 112 -2.60 -11.17 9.09
N ARG A 113 -1.46 -10.90 8.46
CA ARG A 113 -0.39 -10.11 9.09
C ARG A 113 -0.85 -8.70 9.46
N VAL A 114 -1.63 -8.03 8.62
CA VAL A 114 -2.21 -6.72 8.93
C VAL A 114 -3.06 -6.81 10.20
N ARG A 115 -3.90 -7.85 10.33
CA ARG A 115 -4.77 -8.06 11.49
C ARG A 115 -3.96 -8.30 12.77
N GLU A 116 -2.97 -9.18 12.71
CA GLU A 116 -2.09 -9.48 13.85
C GLU A 116 -1.31 -8.24 14.32
N ALA A 117 -0.70 -7.52 13.37
CA ALA A 117 0.13 -6.37 13.66
C ALA A 117 -0.67 -5.16 14.16
N SER A 118 -1.93 -5.02 13.71
CA SER A 118 -2.81 -3.91 14.11
C SER A 118 -3.43 -4.07 15.50
N THR A 119 -2.94 -5.01 16.31
CA THR A 119 -3.28 -5.10 17.75
C THR A 119 -2.64 -3.99 18.59
N TRP A 120 -1.71 -3.23 18.02
CA TRP A 120 -1.07 -2.06 18.62
C TRP A 120 -0.83 -0.96 17.57
N ALA A 121 -0.70 0.29 18.01
CA ALA A 121 -0.69 1.44 17.10
C ALA A 121 0.44 1.43 16.07
N GLY A 122 1.68 1.21 16.48
CA GLY A 122 2.80 1.25 15.54
C GLY A 122 2.78 0.11 14.51
N GLY A 123 2.16 -1.04 14.83
CA GLY A 123 1.99 -2.13 13.88
C GLY A 123 0.96 -1.79 12.80
N TYR A 124 -0.17 -1.18 13.19
CA TYR A 124 -1.09 -0.56 12.24
C TYR A 124 -0.40 0.50 11.37
N VAL A 125 0.34 1.43 12.00
CA VAL A 125 1.06 2.51 11.30
C VAL A 125 2.08 1.98 10.31
N ALA A 126 2.76 0.87 10.59
CA ALA A 126 3.73 0.25 9.69
C ALA A 126 3.10 -0.19 8.34
N HIS A 127 1.96 -0.88 8.40
CA HIS A 127 1.21 -1.31 7.21
C HIS A 127 0.59 -0.14 6.46
N HIS A 128 -0.03 0.79 7.21
CA HIS A 128 -0.62 2.01 6.67
C HIS A 128 0.43 2.88 5.95
N TYR A 129 1.59 3.11 6.59
CA TYR A 129 2.70 3.86 6.01
C TYR A 129 3.21 3.22 4.71
N THR A 130 3.46 1.90 4.75
CA THR A 130 4.01 1.14 3.62
C THR A 130 3.13 1.26 2.38
N ARG A 131 1.82 1.14 2.55
CA ARG A 131 0.87 1.20 1.43
C ARG A 131 0.61 2.64 0.98
N TYR A 132 0.03 3.48 1.83
CA TYR A 132 -0.48 4.77 1.38
C TYR A 132 0.61 5.76 0.94
N LEU A 133 1.76 5.83 1.61
CA LEU A 133 2.82 6.73 1.14
C LEU A 133 3.45 6.24 -0.17
N GLY A 134 3.48 4.92 -0.39
CA GLY A 134 3.88 4.32 -1.66
C GLY A 134 2.92 4.70 -2.79
N ASP A 135 1.62 4.54 -2.57
CA ASP A 135 0.60 4.87 -3.58
C ASP A 135 0.59 6.35 -3.94
N ILE A 136 0.73 7.25 -2.96
CA ILE A 136 0.79 8.69 -3.21
C ILE A 136 2.06 9.04 -4.02
N ALA A 137 3.16 8.34 -3.78
CA ALA A 137 4.43 8.59 -4.46
C ALA A 137 4.44 8.08 -5.91
N GLY A 138 3.97 6.86 -6.14
CA GLY A 138 4.07 6.17 -7.43
C GLY A 138 2.77 6.13 -8.24
N GLY A 139 1.62 6.34 -7.59
CA GLY A 139 0.30 6.08 -8.17
C GLY A 139 -0.02 6.92 -9.41
N GLN A 140 0.50 8.15 -9.50
CA GLN A 140 0.28 9.00 -10.68
C GLN A 140 0.97 8.45 -11.94
N ALA A 141 2.12 7.78 -11.80
CA ALA A 141 2.79 7.15 -12.93
C ALA A 141 2.01 5.92 -13.42
N ILE A 142 1.54 5.09 -12.47
CA ILE A 142 0.72 3.91 -12.78
C ILE A 142 -0.60 4.35 -13.42
N ARG A 143 -1.31 5.32 -12.82
CA ARG A 143 -2.54 5.89 -13.37
C ARG A 143 -2.39 6.28 -14.84
N ARG A 144 -1.40 7.13 -15.16
CA ARG A 144 -1.16 7.58 -16.54
C ARG A 144 -0.80 6.45 -17.48
N LEU A 145 -0.19 5.37 -16.98
CA LEU A 145 0.07 4.20 -17.80
C LEU A 145 -1.23 3.45 -18.09
N LEU A 146 -2.04 3.19 -17.07
CA LEU A 146 -3.33 2.50 -17.19
C LEU A 146 -4.28 3.26 -18.13
N GLU A 147 -4.44 4.58 -17.95
CA GLU A 147 -5.30 5.43 -18.79
C GLU A 147 -4.83 5.48 -20.26
N ARG A 148 -3.53 5.31 -20.52
CA ARG A 148 -3.00 5.28 -21.90
C ARG A 148 -3.13 3.91 -22.55
N GLN A 149 -3.02 2.86 -21.75
CA GLN A 149 -2.85 1.50 -22.25
C GLN A 149 -4.14 0.70 -22.27
N TYR A 150 -5.06 1.02 -21.37
CA TYR A 150 -6.37 0.42 -21.26
C TYR A 150 -7.41 1.51 -21.49
N ASP A 151 -8.53 1.18 -22.12
CA ASP A 151 -9.66 2.09 -22.29
C ASP A 151 -10.45 2.20 -20.97
N VAL A 152 -9.73 2.56 -19.90
CA VAL A 152 -10.25 2.75 -18.54
C VAL A 152 -10.65 4.21 -18.41
N ALA A 153 -11.87 4.52 -18.85
CA ALA A 153 -12.43 5.85 -18.73
C ALA A 153 -12.79 6.18 -17.25
N GLU A 154 -14.08 6.25 -16.92
CA GLU A 154 -14.58 6.65 -15.60
C GLU A 154 -14.31 5.62 -14.46
N ALA A 155 -13.72 4.47 -14.77
CA ALA A 155 -13.39 3.39 -13.83
C ALA A 155 -12.28 2.47 -14.37
N GLY A 156 -11.57 1.80 -13.46
CA GLY A 156 -10.46 0.89 -13.75
C GLY A 156 -9.11 1.37 -13.19
N ALA A 157 -8.98 2.65 -12.85
CA ALA A 157 -7.76 3.21 -12.25
C ALA A 157 -8.04 4.19 -11.09
N LEU A 158 -9.28 4.25 -10.59
CA LEU A 158 -9.70 5.16 -9.53
C LEU A 158 -8.96 4.91 -8.21
N PHE A 159 -8.45 3.70 -7.97
CA PHE A 159 -7.55 3.40 -6.85
C PHE A 159 -6.42 4.43 -6.71
N TYR A 160 -5.87 4.89 -7.84
CA TYR A 160 -4.77 5.84 -7.88
C TYR A 160 -5.20 7.32 -7.85
N HIS A 161 -6.50 7.60 -7.71
CA HIS A 161 -7.05 8.95 -7.59
C HIS A 161 -7.10 9.38 -6.11
N PHE A 162 -6.22 10.30 -5.74
CA PHE A 162 -6.15 10.88 -4.39
C PHE A 162 -6.70 12.31 -4.41
N ASP A 163 -7.92 12.50 -4.89
CA ASP A 163 -8.46 13.85 -5.14
C ASP A 163 -8.73 14.62 -3.83
N GLU A 164 -8.92 13.92 -2.72
CA GLU A 164 -9.24 14.51 -1.42
C GLU A 164 -8.01 14.98 -0.62
N ILE A 165 -6.80 14.50 -0.95
CA ILE A 165 -5.57 14.87 -0.20
C ILE A 165 -5.01 16.25 -0.58
N GLY A 166 -5.54 16.84 -1.67
CA GLY A 166 -5.06 18.08 -2.27
C GLY A 166 -3.65 17.95 -2.85
N SER A 167 -2.60 18.18 -2.04
CA SER A 167 -1.20 18.18 -2.49
C SER A 167 -0.45 16.96 -1.95
N ALA A 168 -0.12 16.03 -2.84
CA ALA A 168 0.63 14.81 -2.50
C ALA A 168 1.94 15.07 -1.75
N PRO A 169 2.82 16.02 -2.16
CA PRO A 169 4.00 16.37 -1.36
C PRO A 169 3.65 16.85 0.05
N ARG A 170 2.70 17.80 0.17
CA ARG A 170 2.29 18.36 1.46
C ARG A 170 1.70 17.30 2.38
N PHE A 171 0.89 16.40 1.84
CA PHE A 171 0.30 15.31 2.60
C PHE A 171 1.36 14.35 3.14
N ARG A 172 2.36 13.99 2.31
CA ARG A 172 3.48 13.14 2.78
C ARG A 172 4.27 13.83 3.89
N ASP A 173 4.46 15.15 3.82
CA ASP A 173 5.15 15.88 4.88
C ASP A 173 4.32 15.94 6.18
N GLN A 174 3.01 16.11 6.08
CA GLN A 174 2.09 16.00 7.23
C GLN A 174 2.15 14.61 7.87
N TYR A 175 2.14 13.54 7.07
CA TYR A 175 2.25 12.17 7.58
C TYR A 175 3.59 11.93 8.30
N ARG A 176 4.69 12.40 7.72
CA ARG A 176 6.04 12.31 8.33
C ARG A 176 6.11 13.08 9.64
N ALA A 177 5.54 14.29 9.68
CA ALA A 177 5.48 15.06 10.92
C ALA A 177 4.72 14.32 12.03
N LYS A 178 3.67 13.55 11.72
CA LYS A 178 3.01 12.69 12.70
C LYS A 178 3.90 11.55 13.18
N LEU A 179 4.62 10.88 12.27
CA LEU A 179 5.60 9.86 12.65
C LEU A 179 6.67 10.43 13.60
N ASP A 180 7.16 11.64 13.32
CA ASP A 180 8.23 12.30 14.07
C ASP A 180 7.78 12.76 15.46
N ASN A 181 6.51 13.17 15.61
CA ASN A 181 5.96 13.73 16.85
C ASN A 181 5.21 12.70 17.72
N ALA A 182 4.87 11.53 17.18
CA ALA A 182 4.21 10.50 17.97
C ALA A 182 5.13 9.99 19.10
N PRO A 183 4.57 9.60 20.26
CA PRO A 183 5.30 9.39 21.50
C PRO A 183 6.01 8.01 21.55
N TRP A 184 6.68 7.63 20.48
CA TRP A 184 7.42 6.37 20.36
C TRP A 184 8.66 6.41 21.25
N ASP A 185 8.81 5.44 22.14
CA ASP A 185 10.12 5.16 22.74
C ASP A 185 11.03 4.42 21.75
N GLU A 186 12.30 4.24 22.10
CA GLU A 186 13.28 3.60 21.22
C GLU A 186 12.90 2.15 20.86
N ALA A 187 12.32 1.42 21.81
CA ALA A 187 11.91 0.04 21.58
C ALA A 187 10.70 -0.04 20.63
N GLU A 188 9.77 0.90 20.74
CA GLU A 188 8.62 1.00 19.85
C GLU A 188 9.04 1.42 18.45
N ARG A 189 9.99 2.37 18.31
CA ARG A 189 10.58 2.74 17.01
C ARG A 189 11.21 1.53 16.31
N ALA A 190 12.00 0.74 17.03
CA ALA A 190 12.59 -0.48 16.49
C ALA A 190 11.51 -1.47 16.02
N ARG A 191 10.48 -1.70 16.84
CA ARG A 191 9.35 -2.58 16.47
C ARG A 191 8.56 -2.08 15.26
N VAL A 192 8.36 -0.77 15.11
CA VAL A 192 7.72 -0.17 13.93
C VAL A 192 8.57 -0.39 12.68
N ILE A 193 9.89 -0.21 12.78
CA ILE A 193 10.82 -0.47 11.67
C ILE A 193 10.72 -1.94 11.26
N ASP A 194 10.82 -2.87 12.20
CA ASP A 194 10.75 -4.31 11.94
C ASP A 194 9.41 -4.68 11.28
N GLU A 195 8.28 -4.18 11.78
CA GLU A 195 6.97 -4.44 11.17
C GLU A 195 6.84 -3.82 9.78
N THR A 196 7.45 -2.65 9.55
CA THR A 196 7.44 -2.01 8.23
C THR A 196 8.22 -2.83 7.22
N LEU A 197 9.35 -3.43 7.62
CA LEU A 197 10.08 -4.37 6.78
C LEU A 197 9.21 -5.59 6.42
N VAL A 198 8.50 -6.16 7.40
CA VAL A 198 7.54 -7.25 7.17
C VAL A 198 6.43 -6.83 6.19
N ALA A 199 5.85 -5.64 6.34
CA ALA A 199 4.84 -5.13 5.42
C ALA A 199 5.36 -5.04 3.97
N PHE A 200 6.62 -4.61 3.77
CA PHE A 200 7.25 -4.63 2.45
C PHE A 200 7.49 -6.05 1.93
N GLU A 201 7.93 -6.97 2.77
CA GLU A 201 8.11 -8.38 2.39
C GLU A 201 6.79 -9.03 1.97
N CYS A 202 5.69 -8.75 2.68
CA CYS A 202 4.36 -9.20 2.28
C CYS A 202 3.95 -8.66 0.90
N ASN A 203 4.22 -7.37 0.62
CA ASN A 203 3.99 -6.80 -0.71
C ASN A 203 4.82 -7.51 -1.79
N VAL A 204 6.11 -7.74 -1.53
CA VAL A 204 7.00 -8.47 -2.46
C VAL A 204 6.47 -9.87 -2.73
N ALA A 205 6.02 -10.59 -1.70
CA ALA A 205 5.47 -11.94 -1.85
C ALA A 205 4.23 -11.97 -2.75
N VAL A 206 3.36 -10.96 -2.66
CA VAL A 206 2.19 -10.82 -3.55
C VAL A 206 2.63 -10.60 -5.00
N PHE A 207 3.60 -9.71 -5.24
CA PHE A 207 4.13 -9.49 -6.59
C PHE A 207 4.85 -10.72 -7.15
N ASP A 208 5.60 -11.44 -6.32
CA ASP A 208 6.29 -12.66 -6.72
C ASP A 208 5.30 -13.78 -7.08
N GLU A 209 4.18 -13.91 -6.35
CA GLU A 209 3.14 -14.89 -6.68
C GLU A 209 2.39 -14.52 -7.96
N LEU A 210 2.05 -13.24 -8.14
CA LEU A 210 1.48 -12.73 -9.40
C LEU A 210 2.43 -12.98 -10.58
N ALA A 211 3.73 -12.81 -10.38
CA ALA A 211 4.75 -13.02 -11.41
C ALA A 211 4.83 -14.48 -11.91
N ARG A 212 4.37 -15.47 -11.12
CA ARG A 212 4.37 -16.89 -11.55
C ARG A 212 3.43 -17.16 -12.72
N ARG A 213 2.42 -16.31 -12.91
CA ARG A 213 1.40 -16.42 -13.97
C ARG A 213 1.52 -15.30 -15.00
N LEU A 214 2.66 -14.60 -15.01
CA LEU A 214 2.85 -13.39 -15.79
C LEU A 214 2.68 -13.63 -17.30
N ASP A 215 3.09 -14.79 -17.80
CA ASP A 215 2.98 -15.15 -19.21
C ASP A 215 1.52 -15.31 -19.68
N GLU A 216 0.59 -15.63 -18.78
CA GLU A 216 -0.85 -15.69 -19.10
C GLU A 216 -1.44 -14.30 -19.41
N TYR A 217 -0.74 -13.24 -18.98
CA TYR A 217 -1.26 -11.88 -19.00
C TYR A 217 -0.45 -10.92 -19.87
N ARG A 218 0.50 -11.41 -20.66
CA ARG A 218 1.27 -10.58 -21.59
C ARG A 218 0.36 -9.82 -22.56
N ALA A 219 0.65 -8.54 -22.76
CA ALA A 219 0.03 -7.79 -23.86
C ALA A 219 0.49 -8.39 -25.19
N ALA A 220 -0.43 -8.51 -26.15
CA ALA A 220 -0.16 -9.01 -27.50
C ALA A 220 0.70 -8.04 -28.32
#